data_AF-A0A7X7DHE1-F1
#
_entry.id   AF-A0A7X7DHE1-F1
#
_cell.length_a   1.000
_cell.length_b   1.000
_cell.length_c   1.000
_cell.angle_alpha   90.00
_cell.angle_beta   90.00
_cell.angle_gamma   90.00
#
_symmetry.space_group_name_H-M   'P 1'
#
loop_
_entity.id
_entity.type
_entity.pdbx_description
1 polymer ?
#
loop_
_entity_poly.entity_id
_entity_poly.type
_entity_poly.pdbx_seq_one_letter_code
_entity_poly.pdbx_strand_id
1 'polypeptide(L)'
;MKARRMRLTTWRRVGALVGLAVGWGAASAFGPALVMAAEMPFMLGSWEGRAVEIQGDRPVPCPLRIEIIRQEGALLWGYDVWRPTDPTGAVSTEALGVRLMGSLNPEGTGGVLVKEGASFSFRFLDPGRMELEYVGIGQAAPRAFVTTMFRRGGTPATPPIPECPDMTGSWQGTYRYPAPEGAINDVFRLDLAKQEADILWMDDVWHALDPDSGQPRAAETRDRVIGGFAPDAMRGILAKPDARFAFRRLDDHRMQVEFARMGGSVEHTMAFYCILRRNGETESATEVEWPDLMGSWAGTASFPQSDGVKTNAFRIEISRQDGPLLWAENVWHPLGSDSGQPGAMIVRESLRGSLHPAANSGVLAQAGAQFRFRILSADRMQVEFIRLRPGAESPMAFYSLLERAP
;
A
#
# COMPACT_ATOMS: atom_id res chain seq x y z
N MET A 1 74.40 -18.88 -5.63
CA MET A 1 75.17 -17.73 -6.18
C MET A 1 75.92 -18.17 -7.44
N LYS A 2 75.42 -17.82 -8.62
CA LYS A 2 76.17 -17.22 -9.76
C LYS A 2 75.21 -17.12 -10.95
N ALA A 3 75.26 -15.95 -11.57
CA ALA A 3 74.26 -15.40 -12.46
C ALA A 3 74.75 -15.40 -13.92
N ARG A 4 73.85 -14.93 -14.81
CA ARG A 4 74.10 -14.35 -16.15
C ARG A 4 74.39 -15.39 -17.25
N ARG A 5 74.01 -15.21 -18.53
CA ARG A 5 73.58 -14.02 -19.29
C ARG A 5 72.92 -14.47 -20.61
N MET A 6 71.88 -13.72 -21.03
CA MET A 6 71.47 -13.30 -22.38
C MET A 6 72.14 -13.88 -23.64
N ARG A 7 71.33 -14.12 -24.69
CA ARG A 7 71.33 -13.30 -25.93
C ARG A 7 70.08 -13.48 -26.80
N LEU A 8 69.76 -12.39 -27.49
CA LEU A 8 68.64 -12.09 -28.40
C LEU A 8 68.70 -12.80 -29.76
N THR A 9 67.55 -12.76 -30.47
CA THR A 9 67.26 -12.54 -31.93
C THR A 9 66.22 -13.58 -32.41
N THR A 10 65.15 -13.33 -33.18
CA THR A 10 64.66 -12.19 -33.99
C THR A 10 63.14 -12.33 -34.16
N TRP A 11 62.48 -11.21 -34.48
CA TRP A 11 61.07 -11.08 -34.84
C TRP A 11 60.69 -11.75 -36.18
N ARG A 12 59.48 -12.31 -36.28
CA ARG A 12 58.54 -12.00 -37.38
C ARG A 12 57.09 -12.32 -37.01
N ARG A 13 56.23 -11.49 -37.59
CA ARG A 13 54.83 -11.19 -37.27
C ARG A 13 53.82 -12.22 -37.81
N VAL A 14 52.77 -12.38 -37.01
CA VAL A 14 51.32 -12.34 -37.35
C VAL A 14 50.79 -13.36 -38.37
N GLY A 15 49.98 -14.27 -37.85
CA GLY A 15 48.93 -15.01 -38.55
C GLY A 15 48.01 -15.61 -37.49
N ALA A 16 46.79 -15.10 -37.40
CA ALA A 16 45.89 -15.26 -36.27
C ALA A 16 45.19 -16.63 -36.19
N LEU A 17 44.97 -17.04 -34.94
CA LEU A 17 43.80 -17.68 -34.32
C LEU A 17 42.97 -18.70 -35.12
N VAL A 18 42.95 -19.98 -34.67
CA VAL A 18 41.94 -20.62 -33.77
C VAL A 18 40.87 -21.35 -34.60
N GLY A 19 40.45 -22.58 -34.31
CA GLY A 19 40.79 -23.53 -33.27
C GLY A 19 39.79 -24.68 -33.38
N LEU A 20 40.30 -25.89 -33.61
CA LEU A 20 39.73 -27.16 -33.12
C LEU A 20 39.74 -27.11 -31.58
N ALA A 21 38.93 -27.78 -30.78
CA ALA A 21 37.86 -28.75 -30.95
C ALA A 21 37.26 -28.99 -29.54
N VAL A 22 35.98 -29.36 -29.51
CA VAL A 22 35.36 -30.38 -28.64
C VAL A 22 35.56 -30.31 -27.11
N GLY A 23 34.43 -30.06 -26.45
CA GLY A 23 34.00 -30.83 -25.28
C GLY A 23 34.25 -30.18 -23.93
N TRP A 24 33.18 -30.02 -23.15
CA TRP A 24 32.95 -30.68 -21.87
C TRP A 24 31.69 -30.07 -21.23
N GLY A 25 30.83 -30.93 -20.70
CA GLY A 25 29.62 -30.51 -20.00
C GLY A 25 29.96 -29.69 -18.76
N ALA A 26 29.18 -28.64 -18.53
CA ALA A 26 29.10 -27.98 -17.24
C ALA A 26 27.62 -27.80 -16.91
N ALA A 27 27.18 -28.51 -15.88
CA ALA A 27 25.97 -28.21 -15.14
C ALA A 27 26.07 -26.76 -14.66
N SER A 28 25.23 -25.87 -15.19
CA SER A 28 25.01 -24.55 -14.62
C SER A 28 23.98 -24.69 -13.50
N ALA A 29 24.50 -24.70 -12.28
CA ALA A 29 23.74 -24.62 -11.04
C ALA A 29 22.78 -23.43 -11.07
N PHE A 30 21.48 -23.71 -11.06
CA PHE A 30 20.46 -22.77 -10.60
C PHE A 30 20.59 -22.68 -9.08
N GLY A 31 21.45 -21.77 -8.60
CA GLY A 31 21.35 -21.32 -7.23
C GLY A 31 20.16 -20.37 -7.10
N PRO A 32 19.28 -20.50 -6.09
CA PRO A 32 18.34 -19.44 -5.79
C PRO A 32 19.15 -18.19 -5.48
N ALA A 33 18.81 -17.06 -6.12
CA ALA A 33 19.30 -15.77 -5.67
C ALA A 33 18.83 -15.59 -4.23
N LEU A 34 19.72 -15.88 -3.29
CA LEU A 34 19.55 -15.59 -1.88
C LEU A 34 19.44 -14.07 -1.81
N VAL A 35 18.22 -13.55 -1.73
CA VAL A 35 18.00 -12.17 -1.29
C VAL A 35 18.61 -12.14 0.09
N MET A 36 19.81 -11.56 0.23
CA MET A 36 20.38 -11.30 1.54
C MET A 36 19.33 -10.50 2.29
N ALA A 37 18.79 -11.08 3.38
CA ALA A 37 17.82 -10.40 4.21
C ALA A 37 18.44 -9.07 4.61
N ALA A 38 17.83 -7.97 4.16
CA ALA A 38 18.25 -6.65 4.60
C ALA A 38 18.24 -6.65 6.13
N GLU A 39 19.27 -6.08 6.74
CA GLU A 39 19.27 -5.89 8.19
C GLU A 39 18.03 -5.06 8.56
N MET A 40 17.17 -5.62 9.40
CA MET A 40 15.89 -4.98 9.71
C MET A 40 16.13 -3.65 10.43
N PRO A 41 15.54 -2.54 9.94
CA PRO A 41 15.69 -1.24 10.59
C PRO A 41 15.22 -1.27 12.04
N PHE A 42 15.98 -0.60 12.91
CA PHE A 42 15.67 -0.50 14.33
C PHE A 42 14.67 0.64 14.61
N MET A 43 13.46 0.26 15.02
CA MET A 43 12.31 1.17 15.19
C MET A 43 12.01 1.57 16.63
N LEU A 44 12.57 0.89 17.63
CA LEU A 44 12.23 1.14 19.04
C LEU A 44 12.41 2.61 19.44
N GLY A 45 11.47 3.08 20.25
CA GLY A 45 11.44 4.44 20.78
C GLY A 45 10.36 5.31 20.14
N SER A 46 10.52 6.63 20.30
CA SER A 46 9.51 7.61 19.93
C SER A 46 9.83 8.26 18.60
N TRP A 47 8.79 8.36 17.76
CA TRP A 47 8.76 9.06 16.49
C TRP A 47 7.74 10.19 16.59
N GLU A 48 8.13 11.40 16.24
CA GLU A 48 7.34 12.61 16.42
C GLU A 48 7.23 13.37 15.09
N GLY A 49 6.03 13.88 14.80
CA GLY A 49 5.77 14.68 13.62
C GLY A 49 4.65 15.68 13.86
N ARG A 50 4.37 16.48 12.84
CA ARG A 50 3.23 17.39 12.84
C ARG A 50 2.41 17.12 11.59
N ALA A 51 1.17 16.75 11.79
CA ALA A 51 0.20 16.64 10.72
C ALA A 51 -0.77 17.81 10.79
N VAL A 52 -1.53 18.01 9.73
CA VAL A 52 -2.74 18.82 9.77
C VAL A 52 -3.91 17.87 9.61
N GLU A 53 -4.72 17.78 10.66
CA GLU A 53 -5.97 17.04 10.62
C GLU A 53 -7.07 17.95 10.09
N ILE A 54 -7.99 17.39 9.31
CA ILE A 54 -9.17 18.10 8.83
C ILE A 54 -10.34 17.78 9.75
N GLN A 55 -10.84 18.79 10.47
CA GLN A 55 -12.02 18.68 11.32
C GLN A 55 -13.15 19.53 10.73
N GLY A 56 -14.08 18.88 10.04
CA GLY A 56 -15.08 19.56 9.20
C GLY A 56 -14.38 20.33 8.07
N ASP A 57 -14.56 21.66 8.04
CA ASP A 57 -13.97 22.54 7.03
C ASP A 57 -12.68 23.25 7.49
N ARG A 58 -12.14 22.86 8.66
CA ARG A 58 -11.00 23.55 9.27
C ARG A 58 -9.77 22.65 9.37
N PRO A 59 -8.59 23.15 8.94
CA PRO A 59 -7.33 22.51 9.26
C PRO A 59 -6.97 22.72 10.74
N VAL A 60 -6.60 21.66 11.42
CA VAL A 60 -6.18 21.66 12.82
C VAL A 60 -4.78 21.04 12.91
N PRO A 61 -3.75 21.82 13.28
CA PRO A 61 -2.43 21.26 13.54
C PRO A 61 -2.50 20.19 14.63
N CYS A 62 -2.02 19.00 14.33
CA CYS A 62 -2.04 17.86 15.24
C CYS A 62 -0.60 17.37 15.47
N PRO A 63 -0.06 17.45 16.69
CA PRO A 63 1.18 16.78 17.02
C PRO A 63 0.93 15.27 17.02
N LEU A 64 1.68 14.55 16.20
CA LEU A 64 1.60 13.10 16.10
C LEU A 64 2.81 12.47 16.77
N ARG A 65 2.57 11.44 17.57
CA ARG A 65 3.65 10.64 18.17
C ARG A 65 3.34 9.16 18.08
N ILE A 66 4.25 8.41 17.48
CA ILE A 66 4.22 6.95 17.48
C ILE A 66 5.34 6.47 18.40
N GLU A 67 4.99 5.66 19.39
CA GLU A 67 5.93 5.08 20.35
C GLU A 67 6.02 3.57 20.12
N ILE A 68 7.11 3.09 19.54
CA ILE A 68 7.35 1.66 19.34
C ILE A 68 8.03 1.11 20.59
N ILE A 69 7.33 0.20 21.28
CA ILE A 69 7.76 -0.34 22.58
C ILE A 69 8.33 -1.75 22.49
N ARG A 70 8.06 -2.47 21.40
CA ARG A 70 8.58 -3.81 21.14
C ARG A 70 8.77 -3.99 19.64
N GLN A 71 9.85 -4.67 19.28
CA GLN A 71 10.15 -5.07 17.91
C GLN A 71 10.76 -6.47 17.94
N GLU A 72 10.22 -7.37 17.13
CA GLU A 72 10.72 -8.74 16.98
C GLU A 72 10.88 -9.06 15.51
N GLY A 73 12.12 -8.97 15.02
CA GLY A 73 12.39 -8.98 13.58
C GLY A 73 11.65 -7.83 12.88
N ALA A 74 10.74 -8.19 11.97
CA ALA A 74 9.91 -7.24 11.26
C ALA A 74 8.64 -6.80 12.03
N LEU A 75 8.26 -7.48 13.12
CA LEU A 75 6.99 -7.24 13.81
C LEU A 75 7.12 -6.10 14.82
N LEU A 76 6.09 -5.25 14.89
CA LEU A 76 6.10 -4.02 15.67
C LEU A 76 4.89 -3.94 16.61
N TRP A 77 5.15 -3.52 17.85
CA TRP A 77 4.12 -3.11 18.82
C TRP A 77 4.43 -1.70 19.30
N GLY A 78 3.40 -0.88 19.38
CA GLY A 78 3.54 0.48 19.81
C GLY A 78 2.24 1.12 20.25
N TYR A 79 2.29 2.43 20.38
CA TYR A 79 1.15 3.29 20.66
C TYR A 79 1.14 4.46 19.69
N ASP A 80 -0.05 4.76 19.16
CA ASP A 80 -0.36 6.10 18.68
C ASP A 80 -0.67 6.94 19.91
N VAL A 81 0.15 7.94 20.15
CA VAL A 81 0.02 8.83 21.30
C VAL A 81 -0.40 10.20 20.83
N TRP A 82 -1.68 10.50 20.99
CA TRP A 82 -2.22 11.82 20.70
C TRP A 82 -2.55 12.58 21.99
N ARG A 83 -2.60 13.90 21.86
CA ARG A 83 -3.22 14.77 22.85
C ARG A 83 -4.46 15.35 22.19
N PRO A 84 -5.67 14.96 22.62
CA PRO A 84 -6.88 15.46 22.00
C PRO A 84 -6.94 16.98 22.17
N THR A 85 -7.28 17.66 21.08
CA THR A 85 -7.63 19.09 21.11
C THR A 85 -9.14 19.16 21.33
N ASP A 86 -9.56 19.93 22.34
CA ASP A 86 -10.99 20.14 22.59
C ASP A 86 -11.60 21.08 21.53
N PRO A 87 -12.95 21.21 21.46
CA PRO A 87 -13.61 22.07 20.50
C PRO A 87 -13.24 23.56 20.60
N THR A 88 -12.61 23.99 21.70
CA THR A 88 -12.13 25.37 21.89
C THR A 88 -10.71 25.58 21.35
N GLY A 89 -10.06 24.50 20.91
CA GLY A 89 -8.68 24.52 20.44
C GLY A 89 -7.64 24.26 21.54
N ALA A 90 -8.06 23.98 22.78
CA ALA A 90 -7.13 23.67 23.86
C ALA A 90 -6.66 22.22 23.78
N VAL A 91 -5.34 22.00 23.87
CA VAL A 91 -4.72 20.68 23.82
C VAL A 91 -4.73 20.07 25.21
N SER A 92 -5.27 18.86 25.35
CA SER A 92 -5.27 18.11 26.61
C SER A 92 -3.85 17.91 27.15
N THR A 93 -3.71 17.98 28.48
CA THR A 93 -2.48 17.61 29.19
C THR A 93 -2.29 16.10 29.28
N GLU A 94 -3.37 15.33 29.22
CA GLU A 94 -3.35 13.87 29.23
C GLU A 94 -3.16 13.32 27.81
N ALA A 95 -2.12 12.52 27.65
CA ALA A 95 -1.86 11.80 26.42
C ALA A 95 -2.66 10.48 26.43
N LEU A 96 -3.40 10.22 25.35
CA LEU A 96 -4.09 8.96 25.14
C LEU A 96 -3.21 8.10 24.23
N GLY A 97 -2.87 6.90 24.71
CA GLY A 97 -2.13 5.90 23.93
C GLY A 97 -3.08 4.84 23.38
N VAL A 98 -3.25 4.78 22.06
CA VAL A 98 -4.00 3.70 21.40
C VAL A 98 -3.01 2.69 20.85
N ARG A 99 -3.21 1.40 21.16
CA ARG A 99 -2.31 0.34 20.72
C ARG A 99 -2.21 0.30 19.19
N LEU A 100 -0.97 0.19 18.72
CA LEU A 100 -0.61 -0.02 17.32
C LEU A 100 0.13 -1.34 17.17
N MET A 101 -0.19 -2.03 16.09
CA MET A 101 0.39 -3.31 15.74
C MET A 101 0.63 -3.36 14.23
N GLY A 102 1.75 -3.94 13.81
CA GLY A 102 2.02 -4.12 12.39
C GLY A 102 3.39 -4.71 12.09
N SER A 103 3.92 -4.45 10.89
CA SER A 103 5.23 -4.96 10.51
C SER A 103 5.96 -4.08 9.50
N LEU A 104 7.28 -4.26 9.46
CA LEU A 104 8.14 -3.78 8.39
C LEU A 104 7.96 -4.62 7.13
N ASN A 105 8.22 -4.01 5.98
CA ASN A 105 8.32 -4.74 4.72
C ASN A 105 9.62 -5.58 4.66
N PRO A 106 9.67 -6.65 3.85
CA PRO A 106 10.86 -7.52 3.75
C PRO A 106 12.13 -6.78 3.32
N GLU A 107 11.99 -5.66 2.61
CA GLU A 107 13.11 -4.82 2.16
C GLU A 107 13.69 -3.94 3.27
N GLY A 108 13.00 -3.80 4.41
CA GLY A 108 13.39 -2.84 5.46
C GLY A 108 13.32 -1.38 5.00
N THR A 109 12.51 -1.06 4.00
CA THR A 109 12.37 0.31 3.46
C THR A 109 11.14 1.04 3.99
N GLY A 110 10.27 0.34 4.71
CA GLY A 110 9.05 0.90 5.25
C GLY A 110 8.26 -0.14 6.03
N GLY A 111 7.02 0.17 6.33
CA GLY A 111 6.15 -0.71 7.06
C GLY A 111 4.72 -0.22 7.15
N VAL A 112 3.94 -0.98 7.90
CA VAL A 112 2.54 -0.69 8.18
C VAL A 112 2.26 -0.89 9.66
N LEU A 113 1.43 -0.03 10.24
CA LEU A 113 0.85 -0.17 11.58
C LEU A 113 -0.66 0.05 11.47
N VAL A 114 -1.42 -0.59 12.34
CA VAL A 114 -2.87 -0.41 12.43
C VAL A 114 -3.34 -0.31 13.87
N LYS A 115 -4.50 0.33 13.99
CA LYS A 115 -5.39 0.30 15.15
C LYS A 115 -6.83 0.26 14.64
N GLU A 116 -7.77 0.27 15.56
CA GLU A 116 -9.19 0.28 15.22
C GLU A 116 -9.54 1.49 14.34
N GLY A 117 -10.12 1.21 13.17
CA GLY A 117 -10.57 2.21 12.22
C GLY A 117 -9.47 2.98 11.47
N ALA A 118 -8.18 2.69 11.70
CA ALA A 118 -7.09 3.45 11.07
C ALA A 118 -5.81 2.65 10.79
N SER A 119 -5.17 2.98 9.66
CA SER A 119 -3.84 2.50 9.25
C SER A 119 -2.82 3.62 9.18
N PHE A 120 -1.58 3.22 9.33
CA PHE A 120 -0.38 4.01 9.15
C PHE A 120 0.53 3.25 8.19
N SER A 121 0.70 3.71 6.96
CA SER A 121 1.74 3.21 6.06
C SER A 121 2.93 4.15 6.15
N PHE A 122 4.16 3.63 6.16
CA PHE A 122 5.34 4.49 6.23
C PHE A 122 6.48 3.98 5.37
N ARG A 123 7.34 4.91 4.96
CA ARG A 123 8.62 4.63 4.29
C ARG A 123 9.75 5.38 4.99
N PHE A 124 10.89 4.74 5.14
CA PHE A 124 12.09 5.41 5.63
C PHE A 124 12.63 6.36 4.58
N LEU A 125 12.96 7.58 5.03
CA LEU A 125 13.74 8.54 4.25
C LEU A 125 15.23 8.36 4.58
N ASP A 126 15.52 8.10 5.85
CA ASP A 126 16.81 7.72 6.41
C ASP A 126 16.60 7.12 7.82
N PRO A 127 17.65 6.69 8.56
CA PRO A 127 17.48 6.06 9.87
C PRO A 127 16.81 6.93 10.96
N GLY A 128 16.74 8.25 10.78
CA GLY A 128 16.12 9.18 11.73
C GLY A 128 14.81 9.78 11.25
N ARG A 129 14.39 9.51 10.00
CA ARG A 129 13.23 10.12 9.36
C ARG A 129 12.41 9.11 8.58
N MET A 130 11.10 9.21 8.71
CA MET A 130 10.15 8.46 7.87
C MET A 130 9.03 9.37 7.37
N GLU A 131 8.53 9.08 6.17
CA GLU A 131 7.25 9.61 5.71
C GLU A 131 6.16 8.65 6.16
N LEU A 132 5.07 9.18 6.70
CA LEU A 132 3.96 8.46 7.28
C LEU A 132 2.66 8.91 6.60
N GLU A 133 1.94 7.96 6.03
CA GLU A 133 0.58 8.12 5.53
C GLU A 133 -0.39 7.61 6.60
N TYR A 134 -1.26 8.48 7.08
CA TYR A 134 -2.34 8.11 7.98
C TYR A 134 -3.66 8.05 7.22
N VAL A 135 -4.44 7.00 7.48
CA VAL A 135 -5.80 6.85 6.96
C VAL A 135 -6.69 6.33 8.07
N GLY A 136 -7.67 7.12 8.47
CA GLY A 136 -8.83 6.70 9.26
C GLY A 136 -10.07 6.67 8.38
N ILE A 137 -10.73 5.51 8.27
CA ILE A 137 -11.95 5.33 7.44
C ILE A 137 -13.21 5.06 8.27
N GLY A 138 -13.14 5.28 9.59
CA GLY A 138 -14.29 5.11 10.48
C GLY A 138 -15.48 5.98 10.06
N GLN A 139 -16.70 5.46 10.20
CA GLN A 139 -17.90 6.08 9.64
C GLN A 139 -18.23 7.48 10.18
N ALA A 140 -17.77 7.81 11.40
CA ALA A 140 -18.09 9.08 12.04
C ALA A 140 -17.17 10.25 11.64
N ALA A 141 -15.93 9.97 11.22
CA ALA A 141 -14.94 11.01 10.92
C ALA A 141 -13.77 10.42 10.12
N PRO A 142 -13.90 10.29 8.78
CA PRO A 142 -12.77 9.90 7.94
C PRO A 142 -11.67 10.96 8.04
N ARG A 143 -10.41 10.52 7.98
CA ARG A 143 -9.23 11.37 8.12
C ARG A 143 -8.12 10.81 7.26
N ALA A 144 -7.41 11.67 6.55
CA ALA A 144 -6.22 11.25 5.83
C ALA A 144 -5.20 12.38 5.81
N PHE A 145 -3.92 12.05 5.95
CA PHE A 145 -2.84 13.01 5.78
C PHE A 145 -1.53 12.26 5.54
N VAL A 146 -0.54 12.99 5.03
CA VAL A 146 0.84 12.52 4.95
C VAL A 146 1.71 13.48 5.74
N THR A 147 2.65 12.95 6.52
CA THR A 147 3.58 13.78 7.29
C THR A 147 4.96 13.15 7.34
N THR A 148 5.96 13.97 7.66
CA THR A 148 7.30 13.47 8.02
C THR A 148 7.39 13.34 9.53
N MET A 149 7.81 12.15 9.96
CA MET A 149 8.09 11.81 11.35
C MET A 149 9.61 11.75 11.57
N PHE A 150 10.04 12.18 12.75
CA PHE A 150 11.43 12.24 13.16
C PHE A 150 11.61 11.43 14.44
N ARG A 151 12.74 10.73 14.57
CA ARG A 151 13.07 10.11 15.85
C ARG A 151 13.22 11.19 16.92
N ARG A 152 12.68 10.96 18.12
CA ARG A 152 12.72 11.94 19.21
C ARG A 152 14.16 12.37 19.52
N GLY A 153 14.40 13.69 19.58
CA GLY A 153 15.74 14.28 19.72
C GLY A 153 16.48 14.47 18.39
N GLY A 154 15.93 13.96 17.28
CA GLY A 154 16.36 14.30 15.94
C GLY A 154 16.02 15.75 15.60
N THR A 155 16.88 16.40 14.81
CA THR A 155 16.60 17.74 14.32
C THR A 155 15.63 17.63 13.13
N PRO A 156 14.51 18.35 13.12
CA PRO A 156 13.69 18.44 11.92
C PRO A 156 14.51 19.14 10.84
N ALA A 157 14.99 18.37 9.86
CA ALA A 157 15.42 18.96 8.61
C ALA A 157 14.14 19.46 7.93
N THR A 158 14.03 20.77 7.72
CA THR A 158 12.97 21.34 6.90
C THR A 158 13.45 21.23 5.45
N PRO A 159 13.06 20.20 4.68
CA PRO A 159 13.26 20.27 3.24
C PRO A 159 12.51 21.52 2.73
N PRO A 160 12.98 22.15 1.64
CA PRO A 160 12.15 23.11 0.95
C PRO A 160 10.80 22.45 0.66
N ILE A 161 9.71 23.06 1.14
CA ILE A 161 8.37 22.57 0.85
C ILE A 161 8.13 22.93 -0.61
N PRO A 162 8.04 21.94 -1.53
CA PRO A 162 7.68 22.24 -2.90
C PRO A 162 6.33 22.93 -2.92
N GLU A 163 6.16 23.88 -3.84
CA GLU A 163 4.87 24.53 -4.05
C GLU A 163 3.82 23.46 -4.37
N CYS A 164 2.74 23.45 -3.59
CA CYS A 164 1.67 22.49 -3.79
C CYS A 164 0.96 22.80 -5.12
N PRO A 165 0.77 21.81 -6.01
CA PRO A 165 0.10 22.05 -7.28
C PRO A 165 -1.33 22.53 -7.08
N ASP A 166 -1.80 23.37 -7.99
CA ASP A 166 -3.22 23.72 -8.05
C ASP A 166 -4.04 22.55 -8.62
N MET A 167 -4.91 21.98 -7.78
CA MET A 167 -5.80 20.88 -8.14
C MET A 167 -7.19 21.35 -8.60
N THR A 168 -7.40 22.66 -8.79
CA THR A 168 -8.73 23.24 -9.09
C THR A 168 -9.44 22.59 -10.28
N GLY A 169 -10.73 22.36 -10.18
CA GLY A 169 -11.55 21.84 -11.26
C GLY A 169 -11.96 20.38 -11.06
N SER A 170 -12.41 19.77 -12.16
CA SER A 170 -12.96 18.40 -12.15
C SER A 170 -11.94 17.43 -12.74
N TRP A 171 -11.71 16.32 -12.05
CA TRP A 171 -10.80 15.26 -12.44
C TRP A 171 -11.61 14.03 -12.77
N GLN A 172 -11.63 13.63 -14.03
CA GLN A 172 -12.52 12.58 -14.53
C GLN A 172 -11.76 11.56 -15.38
N GLY A 173 -12.14 10.29 -15.28
CA GLY A 173 -11.59 9.23 -16.09
C GLY A 173 -12.54 8.04 -16.17
N THR A 174 -12.45 7.28 -17.25
CA THR A 174 -13.11 5.98 -17.33
C THR A 174 -12.30 4.96 -16.55
N TYR A 175 -12.99 4.10 -15.81
CA TYR A 175 -12.37 3.00 -15.10
C TYR A 175 -13.18 1.73 -15.30
N ARG A 176 -12.53 0.60 -15.01
CA ARG A 176 -13.16 -0.71 -15.02
C ARG A 176 -12.88 -1.37 -13.69
N TYR A 177 -13.90 -1.98 -13.09
CA TYR A 177 -13.77 -2.64 -11.79
C TYR A 177 -14.47 -4.00 -11.79
N PRO A 178 -13.99 -4.96 -10.99
CA PRO A 178 -14.66 -6.25 -10.83
C PRO A 178 -15.87 -6.12 -9.89
N ALA A 179 -17.02 -6.61 -10.34
CA ALA A 179 -18.24 -6.83 -9.56
C ALA A 179 -18.55 -8.34 -9.49
N PRO A 180 -19.44 -8.81 -8.59
CA PRO A 180 -19.81 -10.23 -8.53
C PRO A 180 -20.27 -10.82 -9.88
N GLU A 181 -21.01 -10.05 -10.66
CA GLU A 181 -21.63 -10.46 -11.92
C GLU A 181 -20.66 -10.37 -13.12
N GLY A 182 -19.58 -9.60 -12.98
CA GLY A 182 -18.63 -9.37 -14.06
C GLY A 182 -17.94 -8.02 -13.95
N ALA A 183 -17.22 -7.65 -15.00
CA ALA A 183 -16.57 -6.35 -15.07
C ALA A 183 -17.58 -5.24 -15.38
N ILE A 184 -17.49 -4.12 -14.68
CA ILE A 184 -18.30 -2.93 -14.94
C ILE A 184 -17.36 -1.82 -15.44
N ASN A 185 -17.75 -1.13 -16.51
CA ASN A 185 -17.12 0.09 -16.96
C ASN A 185 -17.91 1.28 -16.42
N ASP A 186 -17.22 2.26 -15.88
CA ASP A 186 -17.86 3.43 -15.28
C ASP A 186 -16.95 4.66 -15.37
N VAL A 187 -17.44 5.79 -14.92
CA VAL A 187 -16.75 7.08 -14.88
C VAL A 187 -16.47 7.44 -13.43
N PHE A 188 -15.19 7.60 -13.11
CA PHE A 188 -14.76 8.08 -11.81
C PHE A 188 -14.51 9.59 -11.90
N ARG A 189 -15.11 10.37 -10.98
CA ARG A 189 -14.97 11.83 -10.95
C ARG A 189 -14.67 12.34 -9.55
N LEU A 190 -13.63 13.16 -9.45
CA LEU A 190 -13.28 13.92 -8.25
C LEU A 190 -13.37 15.41 -8.58
N ASP A 191 -14.30 16.13 -7.94
CA ASP A 191 -14.44 17.57 -8.08
C ASP A 191 -13.72 18.27 -6.90
N LEU A 192 -12.75 19.16 -7.16
CA LEU A 192 -12.16 19.92 -6.06
C LEU A 192 -13.21 20.90 -5.50
N ALA A 193 -13.51 20.79 -4.21
CA ALA A 193 -14.36 21.73 -3.50
C ALA A 193 -13.56 22.85 -2.83
N LYS A 194 -12.39 22.51 -2.29
CA LYS A 194 -11.50 23.45 -1.59
C LYS A 194 -10.07 22.90 -1.55
N GLN A 195 -9.09 23.79 -1.63
CA GLN A 195 -7.67 23.49 -1.36
C GLN A 195 -7.07 24.60 -0.49
N GLU A 196 -6.37 24.20 0.58
CA GLU A 196 -5.58 25.11 1.42
C GLU A 196 -4.20 24.51 1.61
N ALA A 197 -3.19 25.10 0.95
CA ALA A 197 -1.84 24.54 0.86
C ALA A 197 -1.87 23.07 0.36
N ASP A 198 -1.38 22.13 1.15
CA ASP A 198 -1.31 20.70 0.88
C ASP A 198 -2.61 19.94 1.18
N ILE A 199 -3.64 20.62 1.68
CA ILE A 199 -4.89 20.03 2.16
C ILE A 199 -5.96 20.12 1.08
N LEU A 200 -6.66 19.00 0.87
CA LEU A 200 -7.65 18.83 -0.19
C LEU A 200 -9.01 18.42 0.39
N TRP A 201 -10.05 19.10 -0.07
CA TRP A 201 -11.44 18.68 0.03
C TRP A 201 -11.94 18.45 -1.40
N MET A 202 -12.22 17.21 -1.75
CA MET A 202 -12.80 16.87 -3.04
C MET A 202 -14.15 16.18 -2.83
N ASP A 203 -15.04 16.28 -3.81
CA ASP A 203 -16.26 15.48 -3.85
C ASP A 203 -16.02 14.31 -4.79
N ASP A 204 -16.13 13.08 -4.26
CA ASP A 204 -16.25 11.87 -5.05
C ASP A 204 -17.66 11.81 -5.63
N VAL A 205 -17.76 11.94 -6.96
CA VAL A 205 -19.02 12.02 -7.67
C VAL A 205 -19.25 10.77 -8.50
N TRP A 206 -20.33 10.08 -8.20
CA TRP A 206 -20.65 8.77 -8.76
C TRP A 206 -22.17 8.59 -8.88
N HIS A 207 -22.59 7.58 -9.62
CA HIS A 207 -23.99 7.22 -9.77
C HIS A 207 -24.25 5.90 -9.07
N ALA A 208 -25.18 5.89 -8.10
CA ALA A 208 -25.55 4.64 -7.45
C ALA A 208 -26.20 3.68 -8.42
N LEU A 209 -25.87 2.39 -8.32
CA LEU A 209 -26.53 1.36 -9.13
C LEU A 209 -27.96 1.17 -8.63
N ASP A 210 -28.88 1.05 -9.58
CA ASP A 210 -30.23 0.60 -9.33
C ASP A 210 -30.22 -0.91 -9.03
N PRO A 211 -30.75 -1.35 -7.89
CA PRO A 211 -30.61 -2.74 -7.45
C PRO A 211 -31.39 -3.73 -8.33
N ASP A 212 -32.44 -3.28 -9.03
CA ASP A 212 -33.27 -4.14 -9.87
C ASP A 212 -32.65 -4.33 -11.27
N SER A 213 -32.10 -3.25 -11.83
CA SER A 213 -31.56 -3.24 -13.19
C SER A 213 -30.02 -3.37 -13.27
N GLY A 214 -29.33 -3.13 -12.15
CA GLY A 214 -27.86 -3.04 -12.11
C GLY A 214 -27.29 -1.83 -12.85
N GLN A 215 -28.13 -0.91 -13.34
CA GLN A 215 -27.71 0.26 -14.12
C GLN A 215 -27.49 1.48 -13.22
N PRO A 216 -26.59 2.41 -13.59
CA PRO A 216 -26.44 3.68 -12.87
C PRO A 216 -27.75 4.49 -12.81
N ARG A 217 -28.11 4.99 -11.64
CA ARG A 217 -29.26 5.89 -11.43
C ARG A 217 -28.99 7.27 -12.04
N ALA A 218 -30.06 7.96 -12.46
CA ALA A 218 -29.95 9.29 -13.05
C ALA A 218 -29.40 10.37 -12.09
N ALA A 219 -29.63 10.23 -10.78
CA ALA A 219 -29.15 11.18 -9.79
C ALA A 219 -27.67 10.94 -9.44
N GLU A 220 -26.86 11.99 -9.51
CA GLU A 220 -25.49 11.98 -8.99
C GLU A 220 -25.51 11.90 -7.46
N THR A 221 -24.61 11.10 -6.91
CA THR A 221 -24.26 11.08 -5.48
C THR A 221 -22.91 11.77 -5.31
N ARG A 222 -22.76 12.55 -4.23
CA ARG A 222 -21.53 13.27 -3.90
C ARG A 222 -21.12 12.95 -2.48
N ASP A 223 -19.94 12.36 -2.32
CA ASP A 223 -19.35 12.13 -1.02
C ASP A 223 -18.10 12.99 -0.85
N ARG A 224 -18.05 13.77 0.22
CA ARG A 224 -16.84 14.53 0.57
C ARG A 224 -15.72 13.55 0.92
N VAL A 225 -14.63 13.61 0.16
CA VAL A 225 -13.34 13.00 0.47
C VAL A 225 -12.39 14.08 0.96
N ILE A 226 -11.57 13.75 1.96
CA ILE A 226 -10.64 14.70 2.56
C ILE A 226 -9.26 14.08 2.71
N GLY A 227 -8.23 14.90 2.55
CA GLY A 227 -6.88 14.49 2.83
C GLY A 227 -5.86 15.50 2.34
N GLY A 228 -4.72 15.04 1.82
CA GLY A 228 -3.69 15.96 1.38
C GLY A 228 -2.52 15.33 0.66
N PHE A 229 -1.64 16.21 0.20
CA PHE A 229 -0.41 15.87 -0.46
C PHE A 229 0.64 15.36 0.53
N ALA A 230 1.49 14.47 0.02
CA ALA A 230 2.78 14.17 0.59
C ALA A 230 3.71 15.40 0.52
N PRO A 231 4.75 15.47 1.36
CA PRO A 231 5.74 16.54 1.32
C PRO A 231 6.45 16.73 -0.04
N ASP A 232 6.40 15.73 -0.93
CA ASP A 232 6.93 15.84 -2.29
C ASP A 232 5.98 16.53 -3.28
N ALA A 233 4.75 16.86 -2.85
CA ALA A 233 3.68 17.43 -3.65
C ALA A 233 3.30 16.62 -4.91
N MET A 234 3.78 15.38 -5.04
CA MET A 234 3.53 14.50 -6.19
C MET A 234 2.57 13.36 -5.84
N ARG A 235 2.56 12.93 -4.58
CA ARG A 235 1.65 11.90 -4.08
C ARG A 235 0.72 12.49 -3.04
N GLY A 236 -0.34 11.77 -2.71
CA GLY A 236 -1.18 12.11 -1.58
C GLY A 236 -2.20 11.04 -1.29
N ILE A 237 -2.99 11.29 -0.25
CA ILE A 237 -4.01 10.36 0.21
C ILE A 237 -5.28 11.11 0.58
N LEU A 238 -6.42 10.54 0.21
CA LEU A 238 -7.76 11.01 0.56
C LEU A 238 -8.53 9.87 1.21
N ALA A 239 -9.49 10.20 2.07
CA ALA A 239 -10.40 9.24 2.66
C ALA A 239 -11.83 9.77 2.71
N LYS A 240 -12.79 8.84 2.63
CA LYS A 240 -14.19 9.00 3.02
C LYS A 240 -14.58 7.78 3.87
N PRO A 241 -15.81 7.72 4.43
CA PRO A 241 -16.24 6.52 5.16
C PRO A 241 -16.02 5.27 4.32
N ASP A 242 -15.40 4.25 4.93
CA ASP A 242 -15.16 2.93 4.33
C ASP A 242 -14.28 2.88 3.06
N ALA A 243 -13.71 4.00 2.60
CA ALA A 243 -12.89 4.04 1.38
C ALA A 243 -11.69 4.98 1.48
N ARG A 244 -10.63 4.62 0.76
CA ARG A 244 -9.41 5.44 0.65
C ARG A 244 -8.94 5.54 -0.80
N PHE A 245 -8.24 6.64 -1.07
CA PHE A 245 -7.69 6.97 -2.38
C PHE A 245 -6.23 7.32 -2.16
N ALA A 246 -5.30 6.52 -2.69
CA ALA A 246 -3.93 7.00 -2.86
C ALA A 246 -3.82 7.57 -4.27
N PHE A 247 -3.22 8.75 -4.41
CA PHE A 247 -3.09 9.38 -5.71
C PHE A 247 -1.66 9.80 -5.98
N ARG A 248 -1.32 9.87 -7.27
CA ARG A 248 -0.04 10.36 -7.77
C ARG A 248 -0.27 11.25 -8.98
N ARG A 249 0.22 12.48 -8.91
CA ARG A 249 0.28 13.38 -10.06
C ARG A 249 1.26 12.82 -11.08
N LEU A 250 0.82 12.70 -12.33
CA LEU A 250 1.68 12.32 -13.44
C LEU A 250 2.19 13.58 -14.15
N ASP A 251 1.31 14.57 -14.29
CA ASP A 251 1.57 15.93 -14.77
C ASP A 251 0.39 16.84 -14.35
N ASP A 252 0.34 18.07 -14.86
CA ASP A 252 -0.67 19.08 -14.48
C ASP A 252 -2.11 18.75 -14.92
N HIS A 253 -2.26 17.75 -15.80
CA HIS A 253 -3.55 17.34 -16.35
C HIS A 253 -3.90 15.87 -16.08
N ARG A 254 -2.97 15.07 -15.55
CA ARG A 254 -3.16 13.64 -15.30
C ARG A 254 -2.80 13.25 -13.88
N MET A 255 -3.71 12.51 -13.26
CA MET A 255 -3.56 11.95 -11.92
C MET A 255 -3.87 10.45 -11.95
N GLN A 256 -2.97 9.64 -11.42
CA GLN A 256 -3.24 8.23 -11.16
C GLN A 256 -3.89 8.10 -9.78
N VAL A 257 -4.94 7.29 -9.69
CA VAL A 257 -5.65 7.00 -8.44
C VAL A 257 -5.68 5.49 -8.21
N GLU A 258 -5.31 5.08 -7.00
CA GLU A 258 -5.58 3.78 -6.40
C GLU A 258 -6.76 3.93 -5.45
N PHE A 259 -7.89 3.32 -5.79
CA PHE A 259 -9.07 3.28 -4.95
C PHE A 259 -9.17 1.96 -4.22
N ALA A 260 -9.49 1.99 -2.93
CA ALA A 260 -9.87 0.80 -2.18
C ALA A 260 -11.05 1.10 -1.26
N ARG A 261 -12.14 0.35 -1.45
CA ARG A 261 -13.33 0.37 -0.59
C ARG A 261 -13.41 -0.91 0.21
N MET A 262 -13.37 -0.75 1.52
CA MET A 262 -13.44 -1.83 2.51
C MET A 262 -14.82 -1.93 3.15
N GLY A 263 -15.81 -1.16 2.72
CA GLY A 263 -17.17 -1.26 3.24
C GLY A 263 -18.19 -0.29 2.66
N GLY A 264 -19.24 -0.05 3.44
CA GLY A 264 -20.42 0.69 3.03
C GLY A 264 -21.65 -0.20 2.84
N SER A 265 -22.84 0.41 2.90
CA SER A 265 -24.13 -0.24 2.68
C SER A 265 -24.62 -0.13 1.23
N VAL A 266 -24.04 0.77 0.43
CA VAL A 266 -24.52 1.09 -0.92
C VAL A 266 -23.66 0.47 -2.02
N GLU A 267 -22.33 0.47 -1.88
CA GLU A 267 -21.44 -0.13 -2.88
C GLU A 267 -20.68 -1.30 -2.27
N HIS A 268 -20.43 -2.32 -3.10
CA HIS A 268 -19.66 -3.48 -2.71
C HIS A 268 -18.18 -3.15 -2.47
N THR A 269 -17.51 -3.97 -1.67
CA THR A 269 -16.06 -3.88 -1.48
C THR A 269 -15.35 -4.19 -2.80
N MET A 270 -14.48 -3.27 -3.19
CA MET A 270 -13.73 -3.35 -4.44
C MET A 270 -12.49 -2.46 -4.34
N ALA A 271 -11.53 -2.71 -5.22
CA ALA A 271 -10.40 -1.84 -5.42
C ALA A 271 -10.10 -1.73 -6.92
N PHE A 272 -9.51 -0.62 -7.36
CA PHE A 272 -9.08 -0.46 -8.74
C PHE A 272 -8.03 0.63 -8.87
N TYR A 273 -7.38 0.67 -10.04
CA TYR A 273 -6.60 1.81 -10.50
C TYR A 273 -7.31 2.52 -11.65
N CYS A 274 -7.18 3.84 -11.69
CA CYS A 274 -7.59 4.63 -12.85
C CYS A 274 -6.66 5.82 -13.06
N ILE A 275 -6.73 6.40 -14.25
CA ILE A 275 -6.13 7.69 -14.57
C ILE A 275 -7.27 8.70 -14.72
N LEU A 276 -7.21 9.75 -13.91
CA LEU A 276 -8.09 10.90 -13.99
C LEU A 276 -7.43 12.01 -14.79
N ARG A 277 -8.23 12.71 -15.58
CA ARG A 277 -7.83 13.88 -16.35
C ARG A 277 -8.58 15.12 -15.90
N ARG A 278 -7.86 16.23 -15.82
CA ARG A 278 -8.47 17.53 -15.54
C ARG A 278 -9.35 17.93 -16.73
N ASN A 279 -10.63 18.19 -16.49
CA ASN A 279 -11.63 18.65 -17.46
C ASN A 279 -12.00 17.65 -18.59
N GLY A 280 -11.86 16.34 -18.36
CA GLY A 280 -12.71 15.33 -19.04
C GLY A 280 -12.25 14.75 -20.38
N GLU A 281 -10.99 14.91 -20.79
CA GLU A 281 -10.49 14.18 -21.97
C GLU A 281 -10.21 12.71 -21.62
N THR A 282 -10.79 11.77 -22.36
CA THR A 282 -10.55 10.33 -22.15
C THR A 282 -9.39 9.87 -23.03
N GLU A 283 -8.35 9.26 -22.46
CA GLU A 283 -7.28 8.63 -23.24
C GLU A 283 -7.67 7.19 -23.58
N SER A 284 -7.29 6.73 -24.76
CA SER A 284 -7.34 5.30 -25.07
C SER A 284 -6.34 4.56 -24.20
N ALA A 285 -6.75 3.45 -23.59
CA ALA A 285 -5.85 2.63 -22.80
C ALA A 285 -4.67 2.16 -23.67
N THR A 286 -3.45 2.39 -23.21
CA THR A 286 -2.27 1.73 -23.80
C THR A 286 -2.43 0.23 -23.62
N GLU A 287 -2.17 -0.53 -24.67
CA GLU A 287 -2.15 -1.98 -24.59
C GLU A 287 -0.99 -2.42 -23.68
N VAL A 288 -1.33 -3.04 -22.56
CA VAL A 288 -0.38 -3.57 -21.57
C VAL A 288 -0.54 -5.08 -21.57
N GLU A 289 0.58 -5.79 -21.68
CA GLU A 289 0.61 -7.23 -21.44
C GLU A 289 0.47 -7.46 -19.93
N TRP A 290 -0.63 -8.09 -19.53
CA TRP A 290 -0.91 -8.36 -18.13
C TRP A 290 -0.31 -9.70 -17.70
N PRO A 291 0.42 -9.77 -16.57
CA PRO A 291 0.87 -11.04 -16.03
C PRO A 291 -0.34 -11.91 -15.67
N ASP A 292 -0.27 -13.20 -15.98
CA ASP A 292 -1.27 -14.16 -15.49
C ASP A 292 -1.03 -14.46 -14.01
N LEU A 293 -1.97 -14.02 -13.17
CA LEU A 293 -1.97 -14.27 -11.75
C LEU A 293 -2.96 -15.34 -11.31
N MET A 294 -3.68 -15.99 -12.24
CA MET A 294 -4.67 -17.00 -11.86
C MET A 294 -4.06 -18.16 -11.06
N GLY A 295 -4.84 -18.75 -10.17
CA GLY A 295 -4.42 -19.86 -9.32
C GLY A 295 -4.17 -19.47 -7.87
N SER A 296 -3.48 -20.36 -7.16
CA SER A 296 -3.29 -20.24 -5.71
C SER A 296 -1.94 -19.64 -5.37
N TRP A 297 -1.93 -18.65 -4.48
CA TRP A 297 -0.75 -18.00 -3.94
C TRP A 297 -0.71 -18.22 -2.44
N ALA A 298 0.26 -19.00 -1.96
CA ALA A 298 0.31 -19.44 -0.57
C ALA A 298 1.63 -19.07 0.09
N GLY A 299 1.57 -18.81 1.39
CA GLY A 299 2.74 -18.56 2.21
C GLY A 299 2.39 -18.60 3.68
N THR A 300 3.28 -18.02 4.48
CA THR A 300 3.11 -17.89 5.92
C THR A 300 3.07 -16.42 6.27
N ALA A 301 2.07 -16.02 7.05
CA ALA A 301 1.95 -14.68 7.59
C ALA A 301 2.26 -14.72 9.08
N SER A 302 3.18 -13.87 9.53
CA SER A 302 3.41 -13.60 10.94
C SER A 302 2.94 -12.18 11.25
N PHE A 303 2.19 -12.02 12.33
CA PHE A 303 1.63 -10.74 12.73
C PHE A 303 1.60 -10.59 14.25
N PRO A 304 1.76 -9.36 14.77
CA PRO A 304 1.70 -9.11 16.20
C PRO A 304 0.27 -9.18 16.74
N GLN A 305 0.14 -9.72 17.95
CA GLN A 305 -1.04 -9.65 18.81
C GLN A 305 -0.65 -9.16 20.21
N SER A 306 -1.65 -8.90 21.06
CA SER A 306 -1.40 -8.38 22.41
C SER A 306 -0.58 -9.31 23.31
N ASP A 307 -0.67 -10.62 23.08
CA ASP A 307 -0.03 -11.69 23.85
C ASP A 307 1.25 -12.24 23.19
N GLY A 308 1.56 -11.85 21.95
CA GLY A 308 2.76 -12.29 21.26
C GLY A 308 2.63 -12.29 19.75
N VAL A 309 3.45 -13.12 19.10
CA VAL A 309 3.43 -13.32 17.65
C VAL A 309 2.47 -14.44 17.31
N LYS A 310 1.63 -14.23 16.30
CA LYS A 310 0.87 -15.32 15.66
C LYS A 310 1.37 -15.55 14.25
N THR A 311 1.38 -16.82 13.86
CA THR A 311 1.87 -17.26 12.57
C THR A 311 0.85 -18.22 11.96
N ASN A 312 0.36 -17.89 10.76
CA ASN A 312 -0.66 -18.66 10.06
C ASN A 312 -0.28 -18.94 8.62
N ALA A 313 -0.78 -20.05 8.09
CA ALA A 313 -0.88 -20.21 6.64
C ALA A 313 -1.80 -19.12 6.08
N PHE A 314 -1.35 -18.46 5.02
CA PHE A 314 -2.06 -17.37 4.37
C PHE A 314 -2.10 -17.65 2.87
N ARG A 315 -3.29 -17.60 2.28
CA ARG A 315 -3.50 -17.96 0.88
C ARG A 315 -4.46 -17.00 0.20
N ILE A 316 -4.11 -16.63 -1.03
CA ILE A 316 -4.99 -15.90 -1.95
C ILE A 316 -5.23 -16.81 -3.16
N GLU A 317 -6.49 -17.10 -3.48
CA GLU A 317 -6.87 -17.87 -4.66
C GLU A 317 -7.46 -16.92 -5.71
N ILE A 318 -6.77 -16.68 -6.82
CA ILE A 318 -7.26 -15.85 -7.93
C ILE A 318 -8.00 -16.76 -8.91
N SER A 319 -9.32 -16.68 -8.90
CA SER A 319 -10.20 -17.58 -9.68
C SER A 319 -10.57 -17.04 -11.05
N ARG A 320 -10.44 -15.73 -11.26
CA ARG A 320 -10.69 -15.08 -12.56
C ARG A 320 -9.80 -13.85 -12.71
N GLN A 321 -9.30 -13.67 -13.92
CA GLN A 321 -8.61 -12.46 -14.36
C GLN A 321 -9.14 -12.01 -15.72
N ASP A 322 -9.41 -10.72 -15.87
CA ASP A 322 -9.89 -10.09 -17.12
C ASP A 322 -9.08 -8.81 -17.35
N GLY A 323 -8.01 -8.93 -18.13
CA GLY A 323 -7.00 -7.89 -18.26
C GLY A 323 -6.40 -7.54 -16.88
N PRO A 324 -6.55 -6.29 -16.40
CA PRO A 324 -6.08 -5.90 -15.08
C PRO A 324 -7.00 -6.34 -13.93
N LEU A 325 -8.24 -6.77 -14.18
CA LEU A 325 -9.22 -7.02 -13.13
C LEU A 325 -9.05 -8.39 -12.50
N LEU A 326 -9.23 -8.48 -11.18
CA LEU A 326 -9.00 -9.68 -10.41
C LEU A 326 -10.22 -10.02 -9.54
N TRP A 327 -10.64 -11.28 -9.60
CA TRP A 327 -11.54 -11.90 -8.62
C TRP A 327 -10.73 -12.95 -7.88
N ALA A 328 -10.69 -12.81 -6.57
CA ALA A 328 -9.92 -13.70 -5.73
C ALA A 328 -10.69 -14.05 -4.44
N GLU A 329 -10.12 -14.96 -3.68
CA GLU A 329 -10.58 -15.29 -2.33
C GLU A 329 -9.39 -15.25 -1.38
N ASN A 330 -9.56 -14.58 -0.24
CA ASN A 330 -8.69 -14.75 0.92
C ASN A 330 -9.09 -16.06 1.60
N VAL A 331 -8.17 -17.02 1.67
CA VAL A 331 -8.42 -18.35 2.23
C VAL A 331 -7.53 -18.58 3.44
N TRP A 332 -8.16 -18.80 4.59
CA TRP A 332 -7.45 -18.96 5.85
C TRP A 332 -8.19 -19.89 6.81
N HIS A 333 -7.44 -20.42 7.77
CA HIS A 333 -7.96 -21.25 8.85
C HIS A 333 -7.97 -20.42 10.13
N PRO A 334 -9.13 -20.23 10.80
CA PRO A 334 -9.16 -19.63 12.11
C PRO A 334 -8.33 -20.47 13.07
N LEU A 335 -7.48 -19.82 13.84
CA LEU A 335 -6.78 -20.50 14.91
C LEU A 335 -7.76 -20.80 16.05
N GLY A 336 -7.69 -22.01 16.61
CA GLY A 336 -8.40 -22.32 17.85
C GLY A 336 -7.91 -21.42 18.98
N SER A 337 -8.85 -20.82 19.73
CA SER A 337 -8.55 -19.89 20.83
C SER A 337 -7.59 -20.47 21.87
N ASP A 338 -7.68 -21.79 22.09
CA ASP A 338 -6.99 -22.46 23.20
C ASP A 338 -5.74 -23.22 22.75
N SER A 339 -5.67 -23.62 21.47
CA SER A 339 -4.59 -24.45 20.93
C SER A 339 -3.58 -23.66 20.09
N GLY A 340 -3.97 -22.50 19.56
CA GLY A 340 -3.18 -21.79 18.55
C GLY A 340 -2.98 -22.58 17.25
N GLN A 341 -3.67 -23.71 17.08
CA GLN A 341 -3.60 -24.56 15.88
C GLN A 341 -4.70 -24.18 14.88
N PRO A 342 -4.47 -24.35 13.56
CA PRO A 342 -5.50 -24.16 12.54
C PRO A 342 -6.73 -25.02 12.84
N GLY A 343 -7.90 -24.39 12.87
CA GLY A 343 -9.18 -25.08 12.98
C GLY A 343 -9.52 -25.86 11.71
N ALA A 344 -10.45 -26.81 11.84
CA ALA A 344 -10.95 -27.60 10.71
C ALA A 344 -11.76 -26.76 9.71
N MET A 345 -12.30 -25.61 10.14
CA MET A 345 -13.07 -24.71 9.29
C MET A 345 -12.14 -23.89 8.38
N ILE A 346 -12.44 -23.89 7.09
CA ILE A 346 -11.82 -22.99 6.11
C ILE A 346 -12.73 -21.77 5.97
N VAL A 347 -12.18 -20.58 6.13
CA VAL A 347 -12.86 -19.32 5.82
C VAL A 347 -12.41 -18.87 4.44
N ARG A 348 -13.37 -18.49 3.60
CA ARG A 348 -13.17 -17.91 2.27
C ARG A 348 -13.87 -16.57 2.21
N GLU A 349 -13.12 -15.51 1.94
CA GLU A 349 -13.67 -14.16 1.82
C GLU A 349 -13.37 -13.61 0.42
N SER A 350 -14.40 -13.13 -0.27
CA SER A 350 -14.24 -12.61 -1.63
C SER A 350 -13.41 -11.33 -1.65
N LEU A 351 -12.41 -11.34 -2.53
CA LEU A 351 -11.53 -10.24 -2.85
C LEU A 351 -11.80 -9.74 -4.26
N ARG A 352 -11.81 -8.42 -4.42
CA ARG A 352 -12.02 -7.76 -5.71
C ARG A 352 -11.04 -6.63 -5.87
N GLY A 353 -10.40 -6.55 -7.03
CA GLY A 353 -9.34 -5.58 -7.24
C GLY A 353 -8.82 -5.48 -8.66
N SER A 354 -7.70 -4.79 -8.82
CA SER A 354 -7.02 -4.72 -10.10
C SER A 354 -5.51 -4.60 -9.98
N LEU A 355 -4.84 -4.92 -11.09
CA LEU A 355 -3.44 -4.62 -11.30
C LEU A 355 -3.23 -3.12 -11.51
N HIS A 356 -2.08 -2.65 -11.04
CA HIS A 356 -1.55 -1.34 -11.32
C HIS A 356 -1.20 -1.23 -12.82
N PRO A 357 -1.35 -0.06 -13.47
CA PRO A 357 -1.06 0.11 -14.90
C PRO A 357 0.34 -0.31 -15.36
N ALA A 358 1.32 -0.34 -14.46
CA ALA A 358 2.67 -0.83 -14.74
C ALA A 358 2.84 -2.36 -14.63
N ALA A 359 1.74 -3.09 -14.39
CA ALA A 359 1.67 -4.55 -14.38
C ALA A 359 2.65 -5.26 -13.42
N ASN A 360 3.11 -4.57 -12.37
CA ASN A 360 4.09 -5.07 -11.40
C ASN A 360 3.57 -5.06 -9.95
N SER A 361 2.33 -4.64 -9.74
CA SER A 361 1.66 -4.56 -8.46
C SER A 361 0.15 -4.56 -8.65
N GLY A 362 -0.59 -4.63 -7.56
CA GLY A 362 -2.03 -4.44 -7.58
C GLY A 362 -2.62 -4.22 -6.19
N VAL A 363 -3.94 -4.04 -6.17
CA VAL A 363 -4.72 -3.88 -4.94
C VAL A 363 -5.96 -4.77 -5.01
N LEU A 364 -6.30 -5.41 -3.90
CA LEU A 364 -7.55 -6.15 -3.68
C LEU A 364 -8.22 -5.60 -2.41
N ALA A 365 -9.55 -5.62 -2.37
CA ALA A 365 -10.30 -5.30 -1.17
C ALA A 365 -11.38 -6.34 -0.88
N GLN A 366 -11.66 -6.49 0.41
CA GLN A 366 -12.80 -7.22 0.96
C GLN A 366 -13.45 -6.37 2.06
N ALA A 367 -14.51 -6.89 2.67
CA ALA A 367 -15.11 -6.26 3.85
C ALA A 367 -14.06 -6.11 4.97
N GLY A 368 -13.77 -4.87 5.31
CA GLY A 368 -12.91 -4.46 6.42
C GLY A 368 -11.42 -4.62 6.22
N ALA A 369 -10.97 -5.08 5.05
CA ALA A 369 -9.56 -5.28 4.77
C ALA A 369 -9.18 -4.97 3.33
N GLN A 370 -7.92 -4.60 3.15
CA GLN A 370 -7.28 -4.40 1.86
C GLN A 370 -5.96 -5.18 1.78
N PHE A 371 -5.58 -5.48 0.55
CA PHE A 371 -4.37 -6.17 0.20
C PHE A 371 -3.70 -5.35 -0.88
N ARG A 372 -2.53 -4.78 -0.62
CA ARG A 372 -1.67 -4.28 -1.69
C ARG A 372 -0.64 -5.35 -1.97
N PHE A 373 -0.32 -5.61 -3.22
CA PHE A 373 0.68 -6.60 -3.56
C PHE A 373 1.65 -6.10 -4.61
N ARG A 374 2.87 -6.62 -4.57
CA ARG A 374 3.92 -6.41 -5.55
C ARG A 374 4.33 -7.76 -6.13
N ILE A 375 4.41 -7.83 -7.45
CA ILE A 375 4.87 -9.01 -8.18
C ILE A 375 6.40 -8.98 -8.17
N LEU A 376 7.02 -9.99 -7.58
CA LEU A 376 8.48 -10.11 -7.49
C LEU A 376 9.04 -10.97 -8.64
N SER A 377 8.29 -12.00 -9.01
CA SER A 377 8.54 -12.86 -10.18
C SER A 377 7.22 -13.54 -10.60
N ALA A 378 7.26 -14.38 -11.64
CA ALA A 378 6.09 -15.14 -12.11
C ALA A 378 5.45 -16.03 -11.03
N ASP A 379 6.23 -16.44 -10.02
CA ASP A 379 5.81 -17.37 -8.97
C ASP A 379 5.96 -16.79 -7.56
N ARG A 380 6.29 -15.50 -7.42
CA ARG A 380 6.47 -14.86 -6.11
C ARG A 380 5.81 -13.48 -6.06
N MET A 381 5.04 -13.26 -5.00
CA MET A 381 4.46 -11.96 -4.68
C MET A 381 4.70 -11.58 -3.22
N GLN A 382 4.80 -10.28 -2.99
CA GLN A 382 4.76 -9.71 -1.66
C GLN A 382 3.39 -9.10 -1.44
N VAL A 383 2.80 -9.35 -0.29
CA VAL A 383 1.48 -8.83 0.09
C VAL A 383 1.61 -8.01 1.35
N GLU A 384 1.09 -6.79 1.30
CA GLU A 384 0.73 -5.96 2.45
C GLU A 384 -0.74 -6.22 2.77
N PHE A 385 -1.02 -6.70 3.97
CA PHE A 385 -2.37 -6.88 4.47
C PHE A 385 -2.69 -5.79 5.50
N ILE A 386 -3.88 -5.21 5.39
CA ILE A 386 -4.42 -4.23 6.35
C ILE A 386 -5.88 -4.56 6.62
N ARG A 387 -6.23 -4.77 7.88
CA ARG A 387 -7.61 -4.92 8.38
C ARG A 387 -7.91 -3.84 9.41
N LEU A 388 -8.94 -3.05 9.13
CA LEU A 388 -9.30 -1.85 9.90
C LEU A 388 -10.63 -1.94 10.64
N ARG A 389 -11.54 -2.82 10.19
CA ARG A 389 -12.93 -2.74 10.65
C ARG A 389 -13.10 -3.13 12.12
N PRO A 390 -13.97 -2.40 12.85
CA PRO A 390 -14.49 -2.83 14.13
C PRO A 390 -15.43 -4.03 13.95
N GLY A 391 -15.25 -5.07 14.77
CA GLY A 391 -15.99 -6.33 14.71
C GLY A 391 -15.43 -7.34 15.71
N ALA A 392 -15.72 -8.64 15.51
CA ALA A 392 -15.24 -9.71 16.40
C ALA A 392 -13.72 -9.90 16.37
N GLU A 393 -13.04 -9.37 15.35
CA GLU A 393 -11.60 -9.56 15.13
C GLU A 393 -10.83 -8.27 15.31
N SER A 394 -9.64 -8.38 15.88
CA SER A 394 -8.76 -7.23 16.13
C SER A 394 -8.17 -6.66 14.83
N PRO A 395 -7.87 -5.34 14.80
CA PRO A 395 -7.08 -4.73 13.73
C PRO A 395 -5.77 -5.49 13.51
N MET A 396 -5.41 -5.69 12.26
CA MET A 396 -4.25 -6.50 11.89
C MET A 396 -3.58 -5.93 10.65
N ALA A 397 -2.25 -5.86 10.67
CA ALA A 397 -1.47 -5.56 9.49
C ALA A 397 -0.15 -6.31 9.51
N PHE A 398 0.30 -6.72 8.33
CA PHE A 398 1.56 -7.41 8.15
C PHE A 398 1.98 -7.41 6.68
N TYR A 399 3.25 -7.72 6.45
CA TYR A 399 3.74 -8.17 5.15
C TYR A 399 3.93 -9.68 5.14
N SER A 400 3.64 -10.30 4.00
CA SER A 400 3.91 -11.72 3.75
C SER A 400 4.45 -11.91 2.34
N LEU A 401 5.23 -12.98 2.15
CA LEU A 401 5.68 -13.44 0.85
C LEU A 401 4.85 -14.67 0.50
N LEU A 402 4.19 -14.63 -0.66
CA LEU A 402 3.44 -15.75 -1.20
C LEU A 402 4.15 -16.30 -2.43
N GLU A 403 4.11 -17.62 -2.54
CA GLU A 403 4.59 -18.36 -3.69
C GLU A 403 3.40 -18.97 -4.42
N ARG A 404 3.52 -19.09 -5.74
CA ARG A 404 2.50 -19.77 -6.53
C ARG A 404 2.49 -21.25 -6.14
N ALA A 405 1.36 -21.71 -5.63
CA ALA A 405 1.18 -23.12 -5.30
C ALA A 405 1.10 -23.95 -6.59
N PRO A 406 1.70 -25.15 -6.60
CA PRO A 406 1.69 -26.04 -7.77
C PRO A 406 0.30 -26.54 -8.14
#